data_AF-A0A447V333-F1
#
_entry.id   AF-A0A447V333-F1
#
_cell.length_a   1.000
_cell.length_b   1.000
_cell.length_c   1.000
_cell.angle_alpha   90.00
_cell.angle_beta   90.00
_cell.angle_gamma   90.00
#
_symmetry.space_group_name_H-M   'P 1'
#
loop_
_entity.id
_entity.type
_entity.pdbx_description
1 polymer ?
#
loop_
_entity_poly.entity_id
_entity_poly.type
_entity_poly.pdbx_seq_one_letter_code
_entity_poly.pdbx_strand_id
1 'polypeptide(L)'
;MCNFFDAEYLLEPENYHYTLKTLPYPVFPQNLPPVPERSDIIIKTDDPVPCDGIWEPVKILYNHKFLVIKDGISGFKNLGAYNYFIRGMTAPRQVYYDVLMESDKEMLITDDPIRYRDVHWRLVWEDTRYCDGIIPDESEYFLDDAPGERITCRTGEQCPYSGH
;
A
#
# COMPACT_ATOMS: atom_id res chain seq x y z
N MET A 1 18.87 -1.01 1.44
CA MET A 1 18.56 -1.42 0.06
C MET A 1 18.24 -2.91 0.11
N CYS A 2 17.00 -3.31 -0.09
CA CYS A 2 16.67 -4.73 -0.28
C CYS A 2 16.80 -5.04 -1.77
N ASN A 3 17.84 -5.78 -2.14
CA ASN A 3 18.08 -6.27 -3.50
C ASN A 3 17.49 -7.67 -3.65
N PHE A 4 16.17 -7.82 -3.56
CA PHE A 4 15.50 -9.06 -3.96
C PHE A 4 14.73 -8.76 -5.24
N PHE A 5 15.42 -8.88 -6.38
CA PHE A 5 14.82 -8.71 -7.70
C PHE A 5 14.36 -10.03 -8.33
N ASP A 6 14.50 -11.14 -7.60
CA ASP A 6 14.12 -12.45 -8.11
C ASP A 6 12.89 -12.97 -7.38
N ALA A 7 11.81 -13.16 -8.13
CA ALA A 7 10.58 -13.75 -7.61
C ALA A 7 10.85 -15.16 -7.08
N GLU A 8 11.80 -15.89 -7.66
CA GLU A 8 12.16 -17.25 -7.25
C GLU A 8 12.69 -17.30 -5.80
N TYR A 9 13.46 -16.29 -5.40
CA TYR A 9 13.96 -16.16 -4.02
C TYR A 9 12.82 -15.95 -3.01
N LEU A 10 11.80 -15.17 -3.39
CA LEU A 10 10.62 -14.94 -2.56
C LEU A 10 9.72 -16.17 -2.45
N LEU A 11 9.80 -17.08 -3.42
CA LEU A 11 9.02 -18.32 -3.48
C LEU A 11 9.75 -19.53 -2.89
N GLU A 12 11.07 -19.43 -2.66
CA GLU A 12 11.84 -20.51 -2.07
C GLU A 12 11.44 -20.69 -0.60
N PRO A 13 10.80 -21.84 -0.26
CA PRO A 13 10.24 -22.02 1.05
C PRO A 13 11.35 -21.95 2.11
N GLU A 14 12.51 -22.56 1.90
CA GLU A 14 13.62 -22.61 2.87
C GLU A 14 14.05 -21.25 3.45
N ASN A 15 13.81 -20.14 2.75
CA ASN A 15 14.14 -18.78 3.19
C ASN A 15 13.22 -18.23 4.30
N TYR A 16 12.13 -18.92 4.65
CA TYR A 16 11.18 -18.45 5.67
C TYR A 16 11.15 -19.35 6.92
N HIS A 17 11.15 -18.74 8.10
CA HIS A 17 11.12 -19.47 9.38
C HIS A 17 9.70 -19.83 9.86
N TYR A 18 8.65 -19.38 9.19
CA TYR A 18 7.26 -19.53 9.60
C TYR A 18 6.46 -20.47 8.69
N THR A 19 5.33 -20.98 9.19
CA THR A 19 4.44 -21.96 8.53
C THR A 19 3.68 -21.44 7.32
N LEU A 20 3.95 -20.23 6.82
CA LEU A 20 3.36 -19.69 5.58
C LEU A 20 3.45 -20.67 4.40
N LYS A 21 4.48 -21.53 4.38
CA LYS A 21 4.72 -22.59 3.38
C LYS A 21 3.69 -23.73 3.36
N THR A 22 2.88 -23.88 4.41
CA THR A 22 1.84 -24.92 4.43
C THR A 22 0.54 -24.46 3.78
N LEU A 23 0.42 -23.16 3.47
CA LEU A 23 -0.71 -22.64 2.74
C LEU A 23 -0.47 -22.83 1.23
N PRO A 24 -1.51 -23.19 0.48
CA PRO A 24 -1.39 -23.28 -0.98
C PRO A 24 -1.01 -21.90 -1.54
N TYR A 25 -0.08 -21.89 -2.49
CA TYR A 25 0.31 -20.66 -3.20
C TYR A 25 -0.89 -20.10 -3.97
N PRO A 26 -1.11 -18.77 -3.97
CA PRO A 26 -2.14 -18.18 -4.81
C PRO A 26 -1.85 -18.44 -6.29
N VAL A 27 -2.89 -18.68 -7.08
CA VAL A 27 -2.75 -18.71 -8.55
C VAL A 27 -2.68 -17.27 -9.00
N PHE A 28 -1.54 -16.92 -9.60
CA PHE A 28 -1.39 -15.65 -10.27
C PHE A 28 -2.02 -15.75 -11.66
N PRO A 29 -2.80 -14.76 -12.10
CA PRO A 29 -3.31 -14.73 -13.46
C PRO A 29 -2.13 -14.74 -14.45
N GLN A 30 -2.29 -15.47 -15.56
CA GLN A 30 -1.22 -15.65 -16.56
C GLN A 30 -0.78 -14.31 -17.19
N ASN A 31 -1.69 -13.33 -17.21
CA ASN A 31 -1.44 -11.99 -17.70
C ASN A 31 -1.68 -11.00 -16.56
N LEU A 32 -0.62 -10.31 -16.15
CA LEU A 32 -0.76 -9.18 -15.22
C LEU A 32 -1.01 -7.89 -16.02
N PRO A 33 -1.92 -7.01 -15.55
CA PRO A 33 -2.05 -5.70 -16.15
C PRO A 33 -0.73 -4.92 -16.03
N PRO A 34 -0.45 -3.99 -16.96
CA PRO A 34 0.74 -3.17 -16.87
C PRO A 34 0.73 -2.34 -15.58
N VAL A 35 1.92 -2.09 -15.04
CA VAL A 35 2.08 -1.22 -13.87
C VAL A 35 1.48 0.16 -14.22
N PRO A 36 0.60 0.71 -13.38
CA PRO A 36 -0.01 2.03 -13.59
C PRO A 36 1.05 3.11 -13.79
N GLU A 37 0.74 4.12 -14.62
CA GLU A 37 1.60 5.28 -14.75
C GLU A 37 1.71 6.06 -13.43
N ARG A 38 2.83 6.75 -13.29
CA ARG A 38 3.14 7.53 -12.10
C ARG A 38 2.14 8.68 -11.96
N SER A 39 1.37 8.70 -10.86
CA SER A 39 0.51 9.84 -10.53
C SER A 39 1.31 11.05 -10.02
N ASP A 40 0.83 12.24 -10.36
CA ASP A 40 1.30 13.52 -9.83
C ASP A 40 0.46 14.01 -8.64
N ILE A 41 -0.55 13.23 -8.23
CA ILE A 41 -1.42 13.59 -7.10
C ILE A 41 -0.67 13.36 -5.79
N ILE A 42 -0.53 14.44 -5.02
CA ILE A 42 0.13 14.46 -3.72
C ILE A 42 -0.78 15.18 -2.74
N ILE A 43 -1.04 14.54 -1.61
CA ILE A 43 -1.75 15.12 -0.46
C ILE A 43 -0.80 15.18 0.73
N LYS A 44 -1.06 16.09 1.66
CA LYS A 44 -0.35 16.15 2.94
C LYS A 44 -1.18 15.50 4.02
N THR A 45 -0.54 15.12 5.11
CA THR A 45 -1.22 14.85 6.37
C THR A 45 -2.30 15.90 6.64
N ASP A 46 -3.43 15.43 7.14
CA ASP A 46 -4.63 16.21 7.44
C ASP A 46 -5.44 16.71 6.23
N ASP A 47 -4.94 16.56 4.99
CA ASP A 47 -5.71 16.84 3.77
C ASP A 47 -6.78 15.75 3.51
N PRO A 48 -7.92 16.10 2.88
CA PRO A 48 -8.90 15.10 2.45
C PRO A 48 -8.36 14.27 1.29
N VAL A 49 -8.52 12.95 1.38
CA VAL A 49 -8.13 12.02 0.32
C VAL A 49 -9.10 12.15 -0.88
N PRO A 50 -8.59 12.42 -2.10
CA PRO A 50 -9.45 12.70 -3.26
C PRO A 50 -10.06 11.45 -3.90
N CYS A 51 -9.42 10.30 -3.75
CA CYS A 51 -9.84 9.04 -4.35
C CYS A 51 -9.40 7.83 -3.54
N ASP A 52 -10.14 6.75 -3.70
CA ASP A 52 -9.82 5.44 -3.13
C ASP A 52 -8.60 4.87 -3.85
N GLY A 53 -7.71 4.22 -3.12
CA GLY A 53 -6.53 3.62 -3.76
C GLY A 53 -5.34 3.42 -2.85
N ILE A 54 -4.23 3.05 -3.48
CA ILE A 54 -2.94 2.80 -2.81
C ILE A 54 -2.09 4.06 -2.87
N TRP A 55 -1.63 4.50 -1.70
CA TRP A 55 -0.84 5.70 -1.50
C TRP A 55 0.51 5.36 -0.87
N GLU A 56 1.56 6.02 -1.32
CA GLU A 56 2.91 5.87 -0.79
C GLU A 56 3.37 7.11 -0.01
N PRO A 57 4.04 6.94 1.14
CA PRO A 57 4.61 8.05 1.88
C PRO A 57 5.91 8.50 1.20
N VAL A 58 6.02 9.78 0.84
CA VAL A 58 7.16 10.32 0.10
C VAL A 58 7.76 11.58 0.73
N LYS A 59 9.08 11.71 0.57
CA LYS A 59 9.78 12.99 0.66
C LYS A 59 9.92 13.56 -0.74
N ILE A 60 9.35 14.75 -0.96
CA ILE A 60 9.50 15.49 -2.22
C ILE A 60 10.93 16.03 -2.30
N LEU A 61 11.63 15.68 -3.38
CA LEU A 61 12.93 16.23 -3.75
C LEU A 61 12.67 17.38 -4.72
N TYR A 62 13.37 18.49 -4.54
CA TYR A 62 13.24 19.67 -5.37
C TYR A 62 14.52 19.88 -6.17
N ASN A 63 14.44 20.44 -7.38
CA ASN A 63 15.66 21.02 -7.96
C ASN A 63 15.97 22.30 -7.21
N HIS A 64 17.25 22.63 -7.13
CA HIS A 64 17.69 23.85 -6.49
C HIS A 64 18.37 24.75 -7.51
N LYS A 65 17.77 25.92 -7.77
CA LYS A 65 18.45 27.02 -8.46
C LYS A 65 19.32 27.76 -7.45
N PHE A 66 20.60 27.91 -7.78
CA PHE A 66 21.60 28.55 -6.92
C PHE A 66 21.63 28.00 -5.48
N LEU A 67 21.40 26.68 -5.30
CA LEU A 67 21.38 25.96 -4.01
C LEU A 67 20.37 26.46 -2.94
N VAL A 68 19.62 27.53 -3.20
CA VAL A 68 18.73 28.17 -2.21
C VAL A 68 17.27 28.16 -2.66
N ILE A 69 17.01 28.28 -3.96
CA ILE A 69 15.65 28.39 -4.49
C ILE A 69 15.17 27.00 -4.92
N LYS A 70 14.14 26.48 -4.24
CA LYS A 70 13.43 25.26 -4.69
C LYS A 70 12.70 25.58 -5.99
N ASP A 71 13.09 24.93 -7.08
CA ASP A 71 12.57 25.12 -8.42
C ASP A 71 12.11 23.78 -9.00
N GLY A 72 10.80 23.54 -9.04
CA GLY A 72 10.23 22.27 -9.52
C GLY A 72 10.57 21.04 -8.67
N ILE A 73 9.85 19.95 -8.93
CA ILE A 73 10.06 18.64 -8.30
C ILE A 73 11.11 17.87 -9.10
N SER A 74 12.15 17.38 -8.44
CA SER A 74 13.22 16.56 -9.05
C SER A 74 12.97 15.06 -8.88
N GLY A 75 12.18 14.67 -7.88
CA GLY A 75 11.79 13.28 -7.66
C GLY A 75 11.18 13.05 -6.28
N PHE A 76 11.00 11.77 -5.95
CA PHE A 76 10.40 11.33 -4.70
C PHE A 76 11.27 10.25 -4.05
N LYS A 77 11.36 10.29 -2.73
CA LYS A 77 11.96 9.22 -1.92
C LYS A 77 10.90 8.61 -1.03
N ASN A 78 10.62 7.31 -1.19
CA ASN A 78 9.71 6.57 -0.32
C ASN A 78 10.22 6.59 1.14
N LEU A 79 9.29 6.76 2.08
CA LEU A 79 9.54 6.90 3.53
C LEU A 79 8.96 5.75 4.37
N GLY A 80 8.38 4.72 3.74
CA GLY A 80 7.78 3.60 4.43
C GLY A 80 6.70 2.87 3.65
N ALA A 81 5.82 2.19 4.38
CA ALA A 81 4.83 1.30 3.82
C ALA A 81 3.74 2.04 3.03
N TYR A 82 3.30 1.39 1.95
CA TYR A 82 2.14 1.78 1.16
C TYR A 82 0.87 1.51 1.98
N ASN A 83 -0.13 2.37 1.83
CA ASN A 83 -1.40 2.25 2.54
C ASN A 83 -2.57 2.42 1.58
N TYR A 84 -3.69 1.75 1.86
CA TYR A 84 -4.94 1.97 1.13
C TYR A 84 -5.74 3.06 1.81
N PHE A 85 -6.08 4.13 1.09
CA PHE A 85 -6.94 5.20 1.61
C PHE A 85 -8.29 5.19 0.94
N ILE A 86 -9.29 5.64 1.71
CA ILE A 86 -10.67 5.79 1.29
C ILE A 86 -10.93 7.27 1.03
N ARG A 87 -11.61 7.58 -0.07
CA ARG A 87 -12.01 8.92 -0.46
C ARG A 87 -12.73 9.64 0.66
N GLY A 88 -12.37 10.91 0.87
CA GLY A 88 -12.96 11.79 1.88
C GLY A 88 -12.41 11.58 3.29
N MET A 89 -11.61 10.54 3.55
CA MET A 89 -10.90 10.41 4.81
C MET A 89 -9.80 11.46 4.94
N THR A 90 -9.39 11.74 6.17
CA THR A 90 -8.25 12.60 6.45
C THR A 90 -6.95 11.81 6.30
N ALA A 91 -6.02 12.32 5.50
CA ALA A 91 -4.73 11.69 5.27
C ALA A 91 -3.94 11.53 6.59
N PRO A 92 -3.53 10.31 6.97
CA PRO A 92 -2.97 10.05 8.29
C PRO A 92 -1.54 10.56 8.44
N ARG A 93 -1.13 10.69 9.71
CA ARG A 93 0.28 10.79 10.11
C ARG A 93 0.92 9.42 10.08
N GLN A 94 2.21 9.38 9.80
CA GLN A 94 2.96 8.14 9.90
C GLN A 94 3.54 7.98 11.31
N VAL A 95 3.33 6.79 11.87
CA VAL A 95 3.79 6.35 13.18
C VAL A 95 5.15 5.69 13.04
N TYR A 96 6.10 6.07 13.90
CA TYR A 96 7.45 5.52 13.90
C TYR A 96 8.00 5.37 15.31
N TYR A 97 8.94 4.43 15.47
CA TYR A 97 9.76 4.30 16.68
C TYR A 97 11.03 5.15 16.56
N ASP A 98 11.40 5.80 17.65
CA ASP A 98 12.52 6.76 17.74
C ASP A 98 13.87 6.22 17.23
N VAL A 99 14.05 4.89 17.22
CA VAL A 99 15.32 4.22 16.87
C VAL A 99 15.68 4.34 15.38
N LEU A 100 14.74 4.76 14.52
CA LEU A 100 14.94 4.76 13.06
C LEU A 100 15.19 6.14 12.43
N MET A 101 15.28 7.22 13.24
CA MET A 101 15.66 8.53 12.73
C MET A 101 17.16 8.79 12.89
N GLU A 102 17.95 8.43 11.87
CA GLU A 102 19.29 8.99 11.64
C GLU A 102 19.18 10.47 11.20
N SER A 103 18.79 11.35 12.12
CA SER A 103 18.98 12.80 11.92
C SER A 103 19.59 13.44 13.17
N ASP A 104 20.85 13.84 13.01
CA ASP A 104 21.84 14.30 13.99
C ASP A 104 21.52 15.59 14.78
N LYS A 105 20.28 15.89 15.22
CA LYS A 105 20.09 17.16 15.95
C LYS A 105 19.33 17.21 17.26
N GLU A 106 18.60 16.20 17.69
CA GLU A 106 18.19 16.11 19.09
C GLU A 106 17.50 14.77 19.33
N MET A 107 18.13 13.95 20.15
CA MET A 107 17.48 12.81 20.76
C MET A 107 16.55 13.35 21.86
N LEU A 108 15.34 13.76 21.48
CA LEU A 108 14.29 14.05 22.45
C LEU A 108 13.95 12.72 23.11
N ILE A 109 14.32 12.55 24.38
CA ILE A 109 13.89 11.40 25.17
C ILE A 109 12.49 11.76 25.68
N THR A 110 11.46 11.18 25.08
CA THR A 110 10.07 11.25 25.55
C THR A 110 9.69 9.90 26.17
N ASP A 111 8.84 9.91 27.20
CA ASP A 111 8.39 8.67 27.86
C ASP A 111 7.59 7.74 26.93
N ASP A 112 7.08 8.27 25.80
CA ASP A 112 6.44 7.50 24.74
C ASP A 112 7.44 7.24 23.59
N PRO A 113 7.74 5.97 23.24
CA PRO A 113 8.62 5.61 22.13
C PRO A 113 7.98 5.83 20.76
N ILE A 114 6.67 6.10 20.71
CA ILE A 114 5.91 6.32 19.48
C ILE A 114 5.94 7.79 19.09
N ARG A 115 6.43 8.07 17.88
CA ARG A 115 6.42 9.41 17.27
C ARG A 115 5.57 9.47 16.02
N TYR A 116 5.03 10.66 15.78
CA TYR A 116 4.23 10.97 14.60
C TYR A 116 4.98 11.98 13.73
N ARG A 117 4.92 11.78 12.42
CA ARG A 117 5.49 12.71 11.45
C ARG A 117 4.46 13.07 10.39
N ASP A 118 4.49 14.34 9.99
CA ASP A 118 3.75 14.82 8.82
C ASP A 118 4.40 14.27 7.54
N VAL A 119 3.57 13.69 6.69
CA VAL A 119 3.98 12.98 5.49
C VAL A 119 3.24 13.53 4.28
N HIS A 120 3.93 13.52 3.14
CA HIS A 120 3.27 13.71 1.86
C HIS A 120 2.95 12.33 1.30
N TRP A 121 1.69 12.11 0.96
CA TRP A 121 1.21 10.88 0.38
C TRP A 121 1.03 11.08 -1.11
N ARG A 122 1.67 10.22 -1.89
CA ARG A 122 1.57 10.23 -3.35
C ARG A 122 0.70 9.07 -3.79
N LEU A 123 -0.24 9.33 -4.70
CA LEU A 123 -1.07 8.28 -5.26
C LEU A 123 -0.22 7.34 -6.12
N VAL A 124 -0.36 6.04 -5.91
CA VAL A 124 0.31 5.00 -6.71
C VAL A 124 -0.68 4.37 -7.67
N TRP A 125 -1.88 4.10 -7.17
CA TRP A 125 -2.93 3.48 -7.94
C TRP A 125 -4.30 3.91 -7.43
N GLU A 126 -5.15 4.39 -8.32
CA GLU A 126 -6.55 4.72 -8.03
C GLU A 126 -7.42 3.48 -8.20
N ASP A 127 -8.20 3.15 -7.18
CA ASP A 127 -9.18 2.06 -7.26
C ASP A 127 -10.49 2.58 -7.85
N THR A 128 -10.74 2.23 -9.11
CA THR A 128 -11.96 2.60 -9.84
C THR A 128 -12.88 1.41 -10.13
N ARG A 129 -12.49 0.20 -9.70
CA ARG A 129 -13.15 -1.06 -10.09
C ARG A 129 -14.61 -1.15 -9.66
N TYR A 130 -14.95 -0.52 -8.54
CA TYR A 130 -16.27 -0.60 -7.92
C TYR A 130 -17.10 0.68 -8.11
N CYS A 131 -16.63 1.64 -8.91
CA CYS A 131 -17.29 2.93 -9.06
C CYS A 131 -18.61 2.85 -9.84
N ASP A 132 -18.81 1.83 -10.66
CA ASP A 132 -20.03 1.58 -11.44
C ASP A 132 -21.05 0.70 -10.69
N GLY A 133 -20.72 0.25 -9.48
CA GLY A 133 -21.55 -0.64 -8.67
C GLY A 133 -21.56 -2.10 -9.14
N ILE A 134 -20.70 -2.47 -10.09
CA ILE A 134 -20.56 -3.84 -10.59
C ILE A 134 -19.32 -4.45 -9.95
N ILE A 135 -19.47 -5.63 -9.33
CA ILE A 135 -18.32 -6.40 -8.85
C ILE A 135 -17.77 -7.18 -10.06
N PRO A 136 -16.52 -6.91 -10.51
CA PRO A 136 -15.93 -7.66 -11.61
C PRO A 136 -15.77 -9.13 -11.24
N ASP A 137 -15.76 -10.01 -12.25
CA ASP A 137 -15.52 -11.44 -12.03
C ASP A 137 -14.06 -11.69 -11.67
N GLU A 138 -13.77 -11.73 -10.38
CA GLU A 138 -12.46 -12.02 -9.79
C GLU A 138 -12.27 -13.53 -9.52
N SER A 139 -13.03 -14.39 -10.22
CA SER A 139 -12.98 -15.84 -10.03
C SER A 139 -11.62 -16.48 -10.29
N GLU A 140 -10.82 -15.89 -11.18
CA GLU A 140 -9.50 -16.40 -11.59
C GLU A 140 -8.45 -16.38 -10.48
N TYR A 141 -8.67 -15.61 -9.40
CA TYR A 141 -7.77 -15.58 -8.24
C TYR A 141 -7.98 -16.76 -7.29
N PHE A 142 -9.04 -17.54 -7.45
CA PHE A 142 -9.35 -18.68 -6.59
C PHE A 142 -8.79 -19.97 -7.17
N LEU A 143 -8.16 -20.78 -6.31
CA LEU A 143 -7.49 -22.02 -6.68
C LEU A 143 -8.43 -23.16 -7.06
N ASP A 144 -9.69 -23.09 -6.61
CA ASP A 144 -10.64 -24.19 -6.74
C ASP A 144 -11.65 -23.95 -7.85
N ASP A 145 -11.47 -24.69 -8.95
CA ASP A 145 -12.41 -24.82 -10.05
C ASP A 145 -13.58 -25.76 -9.74
N ALA A 146 -13.68 -26.33 -8.53
CA ALA A 146 -14.78 -27.21 -8.18
C ALA A 146 -16.12 -26.43 -8.22
N PRO A 147 -16.97 -26.63 -9.24
CA PRO A 147 -18.22 -25.89 -9.36
C PRO A 147 -19.19 -26.49 -8.33
N GLY A 148 -19.24 -25.91 -7.14
CA GLY A 148 -20.09 -26.45 -6.06
C GLY A 148 -19.99 -25.76 -4.69
N GLU A 149 -18.88 -25.08 -4.36
CA GLU A 149 -18.71 -24.45 -3.03
C GLU A 149 -18.66 -22.92 -3.03
N ARG A 150 -18.98 -22.26 -4.16
CA ARG A 150 -19.17 -20.80 -4.11
C ARG A 150 -20.40 -20.49 -3.28
N ILE A 151 -20.17 -19.93 -2.10
CA ILE A 151 -21.21 -19.41 -1.22
C ILE A 151 -21.98 -18.37 -2.03
N THR A 152 -23.22 -18.70 -2.40
CA THR A 152 -24.13 -17.78 -3.07
C THR A 152 -25.17 -17.30 -2.06
N CYS A 153 -25.42 -16.01 -2.02
CA CYS A 153 -26.52 -15.43 -1.25
C CYS A 153 -27.14 -14.30 -2.06
N ARG A 154 -28.45 -14.09 -1.91
CA ARG A 154 -29.10 -12.92 -2.51
C ARG A 154 -28.81 -11.70 -1.64
N THR A 155 -28.77 -10.52 -2.26
CA THR A 155 -28.62 -9.24 -1.55
C THR A 155 -29.67 -9.13 -0.44
N GLY A 156 -29.22 -9.00 0.81
CA GLY A 156 -30.10 -8.91 1.99
C GLY A 156 -30.34 -10.22 2.72
N GLU A 157 -29.88 -11.36 2.21
CA GLU A 157 -29.88 -12.63 2.94
C GLU A 157 -28.65 -12.74 3.86
N GLN A 158 -28.82 -13.48 4.96
CA GLN A 158 -27.73 -13.77 5.88
C GLN A 158 -26.68 -14.66 5.19
N CYS A 159 -25.40 -14.37 5.42
CA CYS A 159 -24.31 -15.17 4.86
C CYS A 159 -24.52 -16.66 5.23
N PRO A 160 -24.49 -17.60 4.26
CA PRO A 160 -24.64 -19.04 4.52
C PRO A 160 -23.57 -19.62 5.44
N TYR A 161 -22.46 -18.89 5.61
CA TYR A 161 -21.37 -19.25 6.50
C TYR A 161 -21.25 -18.21 7.62
N SER A 162 -21.46 -18.64 8.87
CA SER A 162 -21.09 -17.86 10.05
C SER A 162 -19.68 -18.22 10.46
N GLY A 163 -18.79 -17.23 10.58
CA GLY A 163 -17.44 -17.46 11.12
C GLY A 163 -17.50 -17.98 12.57
N HIS A 164 -16.69 -18.99 12.87
CA HIS A 164 -16.47 -19.50 14.22
C HIS A 164 -15.24 -18.86 14.86
#